data_AF-A0A522KHH1-F1
#
_entry.id   AF-A0A522KHH1-F1
#
_cell.length_a   1.000
_cell.length_b   1.000
_cell.length_c   1.000
_cell.angle_alpha   90.00
_cell.angle_beta   90.00
_cell.angle_gamma   90.00
#
_symmetry.space_group_name_H-M   'P 1'
#
loop_
_entity.id
_entity.type
_entity.pdbx_description
1 polymer ?
#
loop_
_entity_poly.entity_id
_entity_poly.type
_entity_poly.pdbx_seq_one_letter_code
_entity_poly.pdbx_strand_id
1 'polypeptide(L)'
;MVIHKDPFRQFQEELAALERKQQAEQASHETAAGRAKREFLALRDRYKLTVADVVAFFPEEEGIAYLQGLIAAAEANPRKTRTKKG
;
A
#
# COMPACT_ATOMS: atom_id res chain seq x y z
N MET A 1 45.72 23.37 11.77
CA MET A 1 44.98 22.90 10.58
C MET A 1 43.54 22.72 10.99
N VAL A 2 42.63 23.56 10.46
CA VAL A 2 41.20 23.43 10.77
C VAL A 2 40.69 22.30 9.87
N ILE A 3 40.36 21.16 10.48
CA ILE A 3 39.81 20.02 9.76
C ILE A 3 38.39 20.42 9.37
N HIS A 4 38.23 20.98 8.17
CA HIS A 4 36.91 21.22 7.59
C HIS A 4 36.29 19.86 7.31
N LYS A 5 35.37 19.44 8.19
CA LYS A 5 34.61 18.22 8.04
C LYS A 5 33.80 18.34 6.76
N ASP A 6 33.97 17.39 5.86
CA ASP A 6 33.41 17.40 4.52
C ASP A 6 31.86 17.39 4.59
N PRO A 7 31.17 18.49 4.24
CA PRO A 7 29.73 18.59 4.39
C PRO A 7 28.97 17.58 3.52
N PHE A 8 29.57 17.17 2.39
CA PHE A 8 28.98 16.13 1.54
C PHE A 8 28.99 14.77 2.22
N ARG A 9 30.06 14.43 2.95
CA ARG A 9 30.13 13.19 3.74
C ARG A 9 29.06 13.13 4.83
N GLN A 10 28.83 14.23 5.54
CA GLN A 10 27.77 14.29 6.55
C GLN A 10 26.38 14.09 5.92
N PHE A 11 26.13 14.69 4.76
CA PHE A 11 24.87 14.50 4.06
C PHE A 11 24.66 13.06 3.60
N GLN A 12 25.72 12.40 3.10
CA GLN A 12 25.67 10.97 2.74
C GLN A 12 25.39 10.08 3.96
N GLU A 13 26.02 10.38 5.10
CA GLU A 13 25.76 9.67 6.36
C GLU A 13 24.33 9.88 6.85
N GLU A 14 23.79 11.09 6.70
CA GLU A 14 22.40 11.42 7.06
C GLU A 14 21.39 10.69 6.16
N LEU A 15 21.63 10.66 4.84
CA LEU A 15 20.82 9.88 3.90
C LEU A 15 20.86 8.38 4.21
N ALA A 16 22.05 7.83 4.44
CA ALA A 16 22.21 6.43 4.79
C ALA A 16 21.53 6.08 6.13
N ALA A 17 21.56 7.00 7.11
CA ALA A 17 20.84 6.83 8.37
C ALA A 17 19.32 6.89 8.18
N LEU A 18 18.82 7.78 7.30
CA LEU A 18 17.41 7.90 6.98
C LEU A 18 16.89 6.66 6.25
N GLU A 19 17.65 6.12 5.29
CA GLU A 19 17.31 4.89 4.57
C GLU A 19 17.26 3.68 5.51
N ARG A 20 18.22 3.54 6.42
CA ARG A 20 18.21 2.47 7.44
C ARG A 20 17.01 2.59 8.37
N LYS A 21 16.64 3.80 8.79
CA LYS A 21 15.42 4.03 9.58
C LYS A 21 14.17 3.64 8.80
N GLN A 22 14.06 4.04 7.54
CA GLN A 22 12.93 3.68 6.68
C GLN A 22 12.85 2.17 6.42
N GLN A 23 13.97 1.48 6.21
CA GLN A 23 13.99 0.02 6.08
C GLN A 23 13.62 -0.69 7.38
N ALA A 24 14.09 -0.21 8.53
CA ALA A 24 13.73 -0.76 9.83
C ALA A 24 12.25 -0.50 10.16
N GLU A 25 11.72 0.67 9.79
CA GLU A 25 10.30 1.00 9.90
C GLU A 25 9.48 0.15 8.93
N GLN A 26 9.87 -0.01 7.67
CA GLN A 26 9.16 -0.88 6.71
C GLN A 26 9.17 -2.37 7.13
N ALA A 27 10.27 -2.85 7.71
CA ALA A 27 10.37 -4.22 8.23
C ALA A 27 9.58 -4.42 9.54
N SER A 28 9.44 -3.37 10.36
CA SER A 28 8.64 -3.41 11.60
C SER A 28 7.17 -3.06 11.38
N HIS A 29 6.84 -2.43 10.26
CA HIS A 29 5.49 -2.09 9.84
C HIS A 29 4.86 -3.21 8.99
N GLU A 30 5.07 -4.47 9.39
CA GLU A 30 4.01 -5.47 9.15
C GLU A 30 2.85 -5.11 10.07
N THR A 31 2.08 -4.11 9.61
CA THR A 31 0.87 -3.65 10.29
C THR A 31 -0.06 -4.83 10.52
N ALA A 32 -0.96 -4.72 11.49
CA ALA A 32 -2.04 -5.69 11.63
C ALA A 32 -2.77 -5.92 10.28
N ALA A 33 -2.91 -4.87 9.46
CA ALA A 33 -3.43 -4.95 8.10
C ALA A 33 -2.50 -5.72 7.13
N GLY A 34 -1.19 -5.56 7.22
CA GLY A 34 -0.21 -6.32 6.43
C GLY A 34 -0.26 -7.82 6.73
N ARG A 35 -0.31 -8.18 8.02
CA ARG A 35 -0.49 -9.58 8.46
C ARG A 35 -1.81 -10.16 7.97
N ALA A 36 -2.92 -9.44 8.20
CA ALA A 36 -4.26 -9.86 7.78
C ALA A 36 -4.34 -10.05 6.25
N LYS A 37 -3.72 -9.16 5.46
CA LYS A 37 -3.66 -9.28 4.01
C LYS A 37 -2.90 -10.54 3.57
N ARG A 38 -1.76 -10.84 4.21
CA ARG A 38 -0.98 -12.04 3.90
C ARG A 38 -1.74 -13.32 4.22
N GLU A 39 -2.40 -13.37 5.36
CA GLU A 39 -3.23 -14.51 5.78
C GLU A 39 -4.42 -14.73 4.84
N PHE A 40 -5.11 -13.65 4.46
CA PHE A 40 -6.21 -13.71 3.51
C PHE A 40 -5.77 -14.25 2.14
N LEU A 41 -4.62 -13.80 1.62
CA LEU A 41 -4.09 -14.30 0.34
C LEU A 41 -3.72 -15.79 0.41
N ALA A 42 -3.13 -16.24 1.52
CA ALA A 42 -2.85 -17.65 1.73
C ALA A 42 -4.14 -18.49 1.80
N LEU A 43 -5.19 -17.97 2.44
CA LEU A 43 -6.49 -18.62 2.50
C LEU A 43 -7.14 -18.71 1.12
N ARG A 44 -7.08 -17.60 0.35
CA ARG A 44 -7.58 -17.53 -1.02
C ARG A 44 -6.93 -18.58 -1.91
N ASP A 45 -5.61 -18.72 -1.84
CA ASP A 45 -4.89 -19.66 -2.71
C ASP A 45 -5.15 -21.12 -2.31
N ARG A 46 -5.30 -21.43 -1.00
CA ARG A 46 -5.62 -22.78 -0.51
C ARG A 46 -7.03 -23.23 -0.90
N TYR A 47 -8.01 -22.36 -0.75
CA TYR A 47 -9.43 -22.70 -0.93
C TYR A 47 -10.01 -22.21 -2.26
N LYS A 48 -9.17 -21.60 -3.11
CA LYS A 48 -9.58 -20.95 -4.37
C LYS A 48 -10.74 -19.98 -4.19
N LEU A 49 -10.71 -19.21 -3.10
CA LEU A 49 -11.76 -18.24 -2.80
C LEU A 49 -11.83 -17.21 -3.93
N THR A 50 -13.05 -16.96 -4.37
CA THR A 50 -13.38 -15.92 -5.33
C THR A 50 -13.90 -14.68 -4.62
N VAL A 51 -14.01 -13.57 -5.36
CA VAL A 51 -14.65 -12.35 -4.85
C VAL A 51 -16.10 -12.64 -4.45
N ALA A 52 -16.80 -13.53 -5.16
CA ALA A 52 -18.16 -13.92 -4.83
C ALA A 52 -18.27 -14.57 -3.45
N ASP A 53 -17.32 -15.45 -3.10
CA ASP A 53 -17.29 -16.12 -1.80
C ASP A 53 -17.07 -15.14 -0.65
N VAL A 54 -16.30 -14.08 -0.87
CA VAL A 54 -16.07 -13.02 0.12
C VAL A 54 -17.28 -12.11 0.25
N VAL A 55 -17.89 -11.74 -0.87
CA VAL A 55 -19.09 -10.88 -0.91
C VAL A 55 -20.28 -11.57 -0.25
N ALA A 56 -20.38 -12.90 -0.32
CA ALA A 56 -21.44 -13.68 0.33
C ALA A 56 -21.45 -13.59 1.87
N PHE A 57 -20.36 -13.15 2.50
CA PHE A 57 -20.30 -12.92 3.96
C PHE A 57 -20.82 -11.54 4.39
N PHE A 58 -21.04 -10.62 3.45
CA PHE A 58 -21.57 -9.29 3.78
C PHE A 58 -23.10 -9.33 3.78
N PRO A 59 -23.77 -8.65 4.74
CA PRO A 59 -25.20 -8.36 4.62
C PRO A 59 -25.46 -7.66 3.28
N GLU A 60 -26.54 -8.03 2.59
CA GLU A 60 -26.86 -7.48 1.26
C GLU A 60 -26.87 -5.93 1.26
N GLU A 61 -27.37 -5.33 2.34
CA GLU A 61 -27.44 -3.87 2.48
C GLU A 61 -26.06 -3.19 2.63
N GLU A 62 -25.11 -3.83 3.31
CA GLU A 62 -23.78 -3.26 3.53
C GLU A 62 -22.85 -3.46 2.32
N GLY A 63 -22.97 -4.61 1.64
CA GLY A 63 -22.16 -4.93 0.46
C GLY A 63 -22.47 -4.02 -0.73
N ILE A 64 -23.75 -3.76 -0.99
CA ILE A 64 -24.18 -2.89 -2.10
C ILE A 64 -23.77 -1.45 -1.85
N ALA A 65 -23.98 -0.93 -0.64
CA ALA A 65 -23.60 0.44 -0.27
C ALA A 65 -22.08 0.66 -0.42
N TYR A 66 -21.27 -0.33 -0.03
CA TYR A 66 -19.82 -0.28 -0.21
C TYR A 66 -19.40 -0.25 -1.69
N LEU A 67 -19.98 -1.13 -2.52
CA LEU A 67 -19.71 -1.18 -3.96
C LEU A 67 -20.15 0.11 -4.67
N GLN A 68 -21.30 0.66 -4.30
CA GLN A 68 -21.77 1.96 -4.81
C GLN A 68 -20.82 3.09 -4.42
N GLY A 69 -20.28 3.08 -3.19
CA GLY A 69 -19.26 4.04 -2.75
C GLY A 69 -17.97 3.95 -3.57
N LEU A 70 -17.52 2.73 -3.90
CA LEU A 70 -16.34 2.53 -4.76
C LEU A 70 -16.56 3.04 -6.19
N ILE A 71 -17.75 2.78 -6.76
CA ILE A 71 -18.11 3.27 -8.11
C ILE A 71 -18.18 4.79 -8.11
N ALA A 72 -18.88 5.40 -7.15
CA ALA A 72 -18.99 6.84 -7.04
C ALA A 72 -17.62 7.52 -6.86
N ALA A 73 -16.71 6.92 -6.06
CA ALA A 73 -15.35 7.42 -5.89
C ALA A 73 -14.51 7.31 -7.19
N ALA A 74 -14.71 6.25 -7.96
CA ALA A 74 -14.05 6.06 -9.25
C ALA A 74 -14.59 7.02 -10.33
N GLU A 75 -15.90 7.26 -10.36
CA GLU A 75 -16.54 8.23 -11.25
C GLU A 75 -16.19 9.67 -10.90
N ALA A 76 -16.09 9.99 -9.60
CA ALA A 76 -15.69 11.31 -9.12
C ALA A 76 -14.21 11.64 -9.43
N ASN A 77 -13.37 10.63 -9.64
CA ASN A 77 -11.97 10.81 -10.02
C ASN A 77 -11.69 10.11 -11.36
N PRO A 78 -12.13 10.72 -12.49
CA PRO A 78 -11.79 10.21 -13.80
C PRO A 78 -10.28 10.35 -13.97
N ARG A 79 -9.54 9.25 -13.73
CA ARG A 79 -8.12 9.16 -14.06
C ARG A 79 -7.98 9.54 -15.53
N LYS A 80 -7.47 10.76 -15.78
CA LYS A 80 -7.13 11.27 -17.11
C LYS A 80 -6.39 10.17 -17.85
N THR A 81 -7.06 9.53 -18.81
CA THR A 81 -6.42 8.71 -19.84
C THR A 81 -5.37 9.58 -20.49
N ARG A 82 -4.11 9.32 -20.14
CA ARG A 82 -2.95 9.98 -20.72
C ARG A 82 -2.86 9.47 -22.16
N THR A 83 -3.50 10.19 -23.08
CA THR A 83 -3.40 9.94 -24.51
C THR A 83 -1.93 10.01 -24.90
N LYS A 84 -1.34 8.84 -25.17
CA LYS A 84 -0.05 8.76 -25.83
C LYS A 84 -0.32 9.06 -27.30
N LYS A 85 -0.04 10.29 -27.70
CA LYS A 85 -0.05 10.74 -29.10
C LYS A 85 1.06 9.97 -29.82
N GLY A 86 0.66 9.05 -30.70
CA GLY A 86 1.52 8.44 -31.71
C GLY A 86 1.31 9.14 -33.04
#